data_AF-A0A9P3PLL2-F1
#
_entry.id   AF-A0A9P3PLL2-F1
#
_cell.length_a   1.000
_cell.length_b   1.000
_cell.length_c   1.000
_cell.angle_alpha   90.00
_cell.angle_beta   90.00
_cell.angle_gamma   90.00
#
_symmetry.space_group_name_H-M   'P 1'
#
loop_
_entity.id
_entity.type
_entity.pdbx_description
1 polymer ?
#
loop_
_entity_poly.entity_id
_entity_poly.type
_entity_poly.pdbx_seq_one_letter_code
_entity_poly.pdbx_strand_id
1 'polypeptide(L)'
;MPLQYLIVFAQAHHEFRIPELQSVSELHGFAVILPLNPEDRDPTRPFMVIELEQEEHALILARRCILVKSVYEFYGQGSTYEELHARSLLPLTTTRSHSPDNAL
;
A
#
# COMPACT_ATOMS: atom_id res chain seq x y z
N MET A 1 -9.76 10.79 -5.50
CA MET A 1 -8.79 9.96 -6.23
C MET A 1 -8.33 8.88 -5.27
N PRO A 2 -8.29 7.61 -5.68
CA PRO A 2 -7.80 6.54 -4.82
C PRO A 2 -6.33 6.79 -4.45
N LEU A 3 -5.98 6.53 -3.20
CA LEU A 3 -4.64 6.63 -2.65
C LEU A 3 -3.92 5.31 -2.90
N GLN A 4 -2.71 5.37 -3.46
CA GLN A 4 -1.90 4.19 -3.71
C GLN A 4 -0.97 3.94 -2.52
N TYR A 5 -0.91 2.68 -2.10
CA TYR A 5 -0.06 2.23 -1.00
C TYR A 5 0.75 1.01 -1.40
N LEU A 6 2.02 0.99 -1.01
CA LEU A 6 2.88 -0.18 -1.08
C LEU A 6 2.80 -0.96 0.23
N ILE A 7 2.27 -2.18 0.17
CA ILE A 7 2.29 -3.12 1.28
C ILE A 7 3.57 -3.95 1.20
N VAL A 8 4.25 -4.10 2.33
CA VAL A 8 5.34 -5.07 2.52
C VAL A 8 4.84 -6.22 3.37
N PHE A 9 4.89 -7.43 2.83
CA PHE A 9 4.40 -8.63 3.50
C PHE A 9 5.49 -9.38 4.27
N ALA A 10 5.05 -10.16 5.26
CA ALA A 10 5.86 -11.17 5.91
C ALA A 10 6.19 -12.30 4.92
N GLN A 11 7.42 -12.82 4.98
CA GLN A 11 7.90 -13.93 4.15
C GLN A 11 7.38 -15.29 4.65
N ALA A 12 6.07 -15.38 4.88
CA ALA A 12 5.37 -16.56 5.35
C ALA A 12 3.96 -16.60 4.74
N HIS A 13 3.37 -17.80 4.63
CA HIS A 13 1.96 -18.02 4.29
C HIS A 13 1.47 -17.18 3.09
N HIS A 14 2.18 -17.24 1.96
CA HIS A 14 1.93 -16.35 0.82
C HIS A 14 0.51 -16.43 0.25
N GLU A 15 -0.12 -17.59 0.32
CA GLU A 15 -1.48 -17.85 -0.16
C GLU A 15 -2.55 -17.13 0.67
N PHE A 16 -2.23 -16.72 1.90
CA PHE A 16 -3.15 -16.05 2.82
C PHE A 16 -3.07 -14.53 2.78
N ARG A 17 -2.10 -13.93 2.07
CA ARG A 17 -1.91 -12.47 2.03
C ARG A 17 -3.13 -11.73 1.51
N ILE A 18 -3.63 -12.13 0.34
CA ILE A 18 -4.81 -11.50 -0.27
C ILE A 18 -6.08 -11.82 0.55
N PRO A 19 -6.37 -13.08 0.92
CA PRO A 19 -7.50 -13.40 1.77
C PRO A 19 -7.51 -12.64 3.10
N GLU A 20 -6.36 -12.42 3.73
CA GLU A 20 -6.26 -11.65 4.98
C GLU A 20 -6.67 -10.19 4.76
N LEU A 21 -6.13 -9.52 3.74
CA LEU A 21 -6.50 -8.14 3.40
C LEU A 21 -8.01 -8.01 3.16
N GLN A 22 -8.59 -8.93 2.39
CA GLN A 22 -10.02 -8.97 2.10
C GLN A 22 -10.86 -9.17 3.37
N SER A 23 -10.46 -10.13 4.21
CA SER A 23 -11.17 -10.42 5.46
C SER A 23 -11.20 -9.21 6.40
N VAL A 24 -10.06 -8.51 6.54
CA VAL A 24 -9.97 -7.30 7.37
C VAL A 24 -10.77 -6.14 6.76
N SER A 25 -10.71 -5.96 5.44
CA SER A 25 -11.45 -4.88 4.78
C SER A 25 -12.96 -5.07 4.86
N GLU A 26 -13.43 -6.30 4.67
CA GLU A 26 -14.84 -6.68 4.84
C GLU A 26 -15.32 -6.45 6.27
N LEU A 27 -14.53 -6.85 7.28
CA LEU A 27 -14.84 -6.64 8.69
C LEU A 27 -15.00 -5.15 9.05
N HIS A 28 -14.21 -4.29 8.43
CA HIS A 28 -14.20 -2.85 8.67
C HIS A 28 -15.05 -2.04 7.69
N GLY A 29 -15.67 -2.68 6.70
CA GLY A 29 -16.60 -2.06 5.77
C GLY A 29 -15.95 -1.14 4.72
N PHE A 30 -14.72 -1.44 4.27
CA PHE A 30 -14.07 -0.71 3.19
C PHE A 30 -13.57 -1.63 2.07
N ALA A 31 -13.32 -1.06 0.90
CA ALA A 31 -12.79 -1.79 -0.25
C ALA A 31 -11.27 -1.66 -0.36
N VAL A 32 -10.61 -2.79 -0.67
CA VAL A 32 -9.20 -2.83 -1.11
C VAL A 32 -9.17 -3.13 -2.59
N ILE A 33 -8.67 -2.20 -3.38
CA ILE A 33 -8.56 -2.37 -4.84
C ILE A 33 -7.18 -2.99 -5.12
N LEU A 34 -7.18 -4.22 -5.60
CA LEU A 34 -5.97 -4.97 -5.95
C LEU A 34 -5.53 -4.64 -7.39
N PRO A 35 -4.24 -4.76 -7.74
CA PRO A 35 -3.71 -4.53 -9.09
C PRO A 35 -4.52 -5.26 -10.16
N LEU A 36 -4.79 -4.67 -11.32
CA LEU A 36 -5.60 -5.35 -12.35
C LEU A 36 -4.87 -6.53 -13.00
N ASN A 37 -3.55 -6.44 -13.17
CA ASN A 37 -2.77 -7.51 -13.79
C ASN A 37 -2.55 -8.67 -12.81
N PRO A 38 -2.81 -9.93 -13.21
CA PRO A 38 -2.58 -11.08 -12.35
C PRO A 38 -1.11 -11.25 -11.92
N GLU A 39 -0.16 -10.84 -12.76
CA GLU A 39 1.27 -10.87 -12.43
C GLU A 39 1.63 -9.96 -11.26
N ASP A 40 0.89 -8.87 -11.07
CA ASP A 40 1.03 -7.93 -9.95
C ASP A 40 0.45 -8.48 -8.64
N ARG A 41 -0.33 -9.55 -8.73
CA ARG A 41 -0.93 -10.29 -7.59
C ARG A 41 -0.17 -11.57 -7.22
N ASP A 42 1.05 -11.76 -7.75
CA ASP A 42 1.88 -12.92 -7.43
C ASP A 42 2.08 -13.03 -5.91
N PRO A 43 1.56 -14.09 -5.26
CA PRO A 43 1.63 -14.23 -3.81
C PRO A 43 3.08 -14.41 -3.33
N THR A 44 4.01 -14.84 -4.18
CA THR A 44 5.42 -15.00 -3.81
C THR A 44 6.15 -13.65 -3.69
N ARG A 45 5.64 -12.60 -4.35
CA ARG A 45 6.26 -11.27 -4.32
C ARG A 45 6.15 -10.65 -2.92
N PRO A 46 7.24 -10.12 -2.32
CA PRO A 46 7.22 -9.56 -0.97
C PRO A 46 6.33 -8.32 -0.80
N PHE A 47 5.97 -7.69 -1.91
CA PHE A 47 5.35 -6.37 -1.94
C PHE A 47 4.24 -6.32 -2.98
N MET A 48 3.23 -5.49 -2.71
CA MET A 48 2.11 -5.25 -3.60
C MET A 48 1.66 -3.81 -3.47
N VAL A 49 1.37 -3.16 -4.60
CA VAL A 49 0.73 -1.85 -4.61
C VAL A 49 -0.77 -2.07 -4.60
N ILE A 50 -1.48 -1.41 -3.70
CA ILE A 50 -2.95 -1.44 -3.63
C ILE A 50 -3.51 -0.02 -3.66
N GLU A 51 -4.79 0.09 -3.97
CA GLU A 51 -5.53 1.33 -3.93
C GLU A 51 -6.57 1.31 -2.80
N LEU A 52 -6.62 2.41 -2.03
CA LEU A 52 -7.54 2.64 -0.92
C LEU A 52 -8.24 3.99 -1.07
N GLU A 53 -9.47 4.10 -0.57
CA GLU A 53 -10.22 5.36 -0.64
C GLU A 53 -9.74 6.42 0.36
N GLN A 54 -9.25 5.98 1.54
CA GLN A 54 -8.90 6.83 2.68
C GLN A 54 -7.61 6.33 3.35
N GLU A 55 -6.88 7.23 4.02
CA GLU A 55 -5.62 6.92 4.68
C GLU A 55 -5.82 6.04 5.92
N GLU A 56 -6.96 6.22 6.59
CA GLU A 56 -7.37 5.45 7.76
C GLU A 56 -7.47 3.95 7.45
N HIS A 57 -7.81 3.59 6.20
CA HIS A 57 -7.87 2.20 5.76
C HIS A 57 -6.47 1.55 5.77
N ALA A 58 -5.43 2.28 5.35
CA ALA A 58 -4.05 1.80 5.39
C ALA A 58 -3.59 1.55 6.82
N LEU A 59 -3.96 2.44 7.74
CA LEU A 59 -3.67 2.30 9.18
C LEU A 59 -4.38 1.08 9.79
N ILE A 60 -5.62 0.81 9.38
CA ILE A 60 -6.36 -0.38 9.83
C ILE A 60 -5.64 -1.64 9.36
N LEU A 61 -5.29 -1.74 8.08
CA LEU A 61 -4.56 -2.89 7.52
C LEU A 61 -3.23 -3.12 8.26
N ALA A 62 -2.44 -2.06 8.46
CA ALA A 62 -1.17 -2.14 9.17
C ALA A 62 -1.30 -2.59 10.63
N ARG A 63 -2.42 -2.28 11.30
CA ARG A 63 -2.67 -2.64 12.70
C ARG A 63 -3.31 -4.01 12.90
N ARG A 64 -4.06 -4.51 11.91
CA ARG A 64 -4.91 -5.70 12.05
C ARG A 64 -4.37 -6.92 11.32
N CYS A 65 -3.65 -6.74 10.22
CA CYS A 65 -3.09 -7.85 9.45
C CYS A 65 -1.76 -8.31 10.06
N ILE A 66 -1.61 -9.61 10.31
CA ILE A 66 -0.37 -10.20 10.83
C ILE A 66 0.66 -10.44 9.71
N LEU A 67 0.21 -10.63 8.47
CA LEU A 67 1.12 -10.82 7.33
C LEU A 67 1.58 -9.49 6.73
N VAL A 68 1.07 -8.35 7.19
CA VAL A 68 1.53 -7.01 6.79
C VAL A 68 2.63 -6.55 7.75
N LYS A 69 3.85 -6.33 7.23
CA LYS A 69 4.96 -5.79 8.02
C LYS A 69 4.94 -4.26 8.06
N SER A 70 4.59 -3.64 6.95
CA SER A 70 4.49 -2.20 6.83
C SER A 70 3.67 -1.80 5.61
N VAL A 71 3.14 -0.57 5.65
CA VAL A 71 2.38 0.05 4.57
C VAL A 71 2.97 1.44 4.35
N TYR A 72 3.28 1.77 3.09
CA TYR A 72 3.87 3.04 2.70
C TYR A 72 3.03 3.73 1.65
N GLU A 73 2.94 5.06 1.68
CA GLU A 73 2.38 5.82 0.57
C GLU A 73 3.23 5.60 -0.70
N PHE A 74 2.58 5.34 -1.83
CA PHE A 74 3.25 5.02 -3.07
C PHE A 74 3.29 6.22 -4.02
N TYR A 75 4.48 6.82 -4.18
CA TYR A 75 4.69 8.01 -5.02
C TYR A 75 4.99 7.69 -6.49
N GLY A 76 5.57 6.52 -6.78
CA GLY A 76 5.88 6.12 -8.15
C GLY A 76 6.89 4.96 -8.25
N GLN A 77 7.02 4.43 -9.46
CA GLN A 77 8.00 3.39 -9.83
C GLN A 77 8.59 3.69 -11.21
N GLY A 78 9.73 3.11 -11.56
CA GLY A 78 10.33 3.22 -12.90
C GLY A 78 11.25 2.03 -13.17
N SER A 79 11.44 1.67 -14.43
CA SER A 79 12.36 0.60 -14.83
C SER A 79 13.81 1.10 -14.91
N THR A 80 13.99 2.41 -14.99
CA THR A 80 15.29 3.09 -14.90
C THR A 80 15.28 4.16 -13.83
N TYR A 81 16.46 4.58 -13.42
CA TYR A 81 16.61 5.68 -12.47
C TYR A 81 16.02 6.98 -13.04
N GLU A 82 16.23 7.24 -14.32
CA GLU A 82 15.75 8.43 -15.01
C GLU A 82 14.22 8.49 -15.04
N GLU A 83 13.56 7.35 -15.31
CA GLU A 83 12.10 7.22 -15.28
C GLU A 83 11.54 7.43 -13.87
N LEU A 84 12.17 6.81 -12.87
CA LEU A 84 11.78 6.97 -11.47
C LEU A 84 11.94 8.43 -11.03
N HIS A 85 13.07 9.05 -11.37
CA HIS A 85 13.37 10.44 -11.05
C HIS A 85 12.35 11.38 -11.71
N ALA A 86 12.07 11.21 -13.00
CA ALA A 86 11.06 12.00 -13.70
C ALA A 86 9.65 11.85 -13.08
N ARG A 87 9.27 10.64 -12.65
CA ARG A 87 7.99 10.39 -11.95
C ARG A 87 7.96 10.99 -10.54
N SER A 88 9.07 10.94 -9.81
CA SER A 88 9.20 11.55 -8.48
C SER A 88 9.22 13.09 -8.52
N LEU A 89 9.57 13.69 -9.65
CA LEU A 89 9.58 15.15 -9.87
C LEU A 89 8.20 15.72 -10.20
N LEU A 90 7.17 14.88 -10.41
CA LEU A 90 5.79 15.35 -10.47
C LEU A 90 5.44 16.07 -9.15
N PRO A 91 4.68 17.18 -9.21
CA PRO A 91 4.65 18.16 -8.14
C PRO A 91 4.33 17.52 -6.79
N LEU A 92 5.24 17.75 -5.83
CA LEU A 92 5.14 17.39 -4.41
C LEU A 92 3.94 18.05 -3.71
N THR A 93 2.94 18.55 -4.43
CA THR A 93 1.76 19.25 -3.91
C THR A 93 0.78 18.34 -3.16
N THR A 94 1.04 17.03 -3.12
CA THR A 94 0.22 16.05 -2.39
C THR A 94 0.88 15.53 -1.11
N THR A 95 2.02 16.09 -0.66
CA THR A 95 2.39 15.94 0.76
C THR A 95 1.34 16.67 1.60
N ARG A 96 0.21 15.99 1.83
CA ARG A 96 -0.83 16.40 2.76
C ARG A 96 -0.11 16.56 4.07
N SER A 97 -0.06 17.81 4.53
CA SER A 97 0.68 18.29 5.68
C SER A 97 0.62 17.31 6.86
N HIS A 98 1.58 16.41 6.97
CA HIS A 98 1.83 15.71 8.21
C HIS A 98 2.70 16.64 9.05
N SER A 99 2.05 17.52 9.81
CA SER A 99 2.71 18.31 10.85
C SER A 99 3.41 17.34 11.81
N PRO A 100 4.70 17.53 12.14
CA PRO A 100 5.35 16.78 13.20
C PRO A 100 4.96 17.40 14.54
N ASP A 101 3.68 17.34 14.91
CA ASP A 101 3.23 17.63 16.28
C ASP A 101 2.96 16.30 17.00
N ASN A 102 4.05 15.55 17.21
CA ASN A 102 4.16 14.61 18.32
C ASN A 102 5.64 14.21 18.51
N ALA A 103 6.46 15.19 18.87
CA ALA A 103 7.68 14.92 19.62
C ALA A 103 7.38 15.24 21.09
N LEU A 104 7.22 14.18 21.89
CA LEU A 104 7.34 14.26 23.35
C LEU A 104 8.77 14.60 23.73
#